data_AF-A0A2S2G6P4-F1
#
_entry.id   AF-A0A2S2G6P4-F1
#
_cell.length_a   1.000
_cell.length_b   1.000
_cell.length_c   1.000
_cell.angle_alpha   90.00
_cell.angle_beta   90.00
_cell.angle_gamma   90.00
#
_symmetry.space_group_name_H-M   'P 1'
#
loop_
_entity.id
_entity.type
_entity.pdbx_description
1 polymer ?
#
loop_
_entity_poly.entity_id
_entity_poly.type
_entity_poly.pdbx_seq_one_letter_code
_entity_poly.pdbx_strand_id
1 'polypeptide(L)'
;MDRLLRGEIPRGGKCDIKTLASEAAVDRTAFYGTRPYAHLRVEFERRLNVLREAGEIPDPRDAQISRLKVENTKLRERLAQSEQTVDELTELRSQALARLAAQHEEIVRLREAANGKAKVSRLPAPRTAVIGSCS
;
A
#
# COMPACT_ATOMS: atom_id res chain seq x y z
N MET A 1 23.60 -26.66 -25.23
CA MET A 1 24.11 -25.79 -24.14
C MET A 1 23.77 -24.32 -24.38
N ASP A 2 24.33 -23.68 -25.40
CA ASP A 2 24.18 -22.22 -25.60
C ASP A 2 22.73 -21.77 -25.77
N ARG A 3 21.88 -22.59 -26.43
CA ARG A 3 20.44 -22.33 -26.53
C ARG A 3 19.78 -22.12 -25.16
N LEU A 4 20.06 -23.00 -24.19
CA LEU A 4 19.50 -22.87 -22.84
C LEU A 4 20.04 -21.63 -22.12
N LEU A 5 21.33 -21.31 -22.30
CA LEU A 5 21.94 -20.11 -21.70
C LEU A 5 21.42 -18.81 -22.31
N ARG A 6 20.89 -18.83 -23.54
CA ARG A 6 20.16 -17.71 -24.16
C ARG A 6 18.69 -17.63 -23.75
N GLY A 7 18.22 -18.55 -22.89
CA GLY A 7 16.83 -18.62 -22.48
C GLY A 7 15.89 -19.27 -23.49
N GLU A 8 16.42 -19.97 -24.50
CA GLU A 8 15.63 -20.83 -25.39
C GLU A 8 15.26 -22.13 -24.66
N ILE A 9 14.40 -22.02 -23.64
CA ILE A 9 14.04 -23.12 -22.77
C ILE A 9 12.83 -23.90 -23.36
N PRO A 10 12.93 -25.23 -23.54
CA PRO A 10 11.81 -26.08 -23.95
C PRO A 10 10.62 -25.97 -22.99
N ARG A 11 9.41 -26.22 -23.51
CA ARG A 11 8.19 -26.19 -22.68
C ARG A 11 8.32 -27.14 -21.49
N GLY A 12 8.08 -26.60 -20.28
CA GLY A 12 8.19 -27.35 -19.03
C GLY A 12 9.62 -27.50 -18.47
N GLY A 13 10.65 -27.27 -19.29
CA GLY A 13 12.06 -27.34 -18.90
C GLY A 13 12.56 -26.08 -18.19
N LYS A 14 13.73 -26.16 -17.55
CA LYS A 14 14.40 -25.02 -16.90
C LYS A 14 15.78 -24.80 -17.51
N CYS A 15 16.41 -23.67 -17.19
CA CYS A 15 17.83 -23.49 -17.46
C CYS A 15 18.70 -24.32 -16.49
N ASP A 16 18.63 -25.65 -16.58
CA ASP A 16 19.33 -26.59 -15.71
C ASP A 16 19.93 -27.80 -16.45
N ILE A 17 20.72 -28.60 -15.73
CA ILE A 17 21.38 -29.80 -16.27
C ILE A 17 20.37 -30.89 -16.65
N LYS A 18 19.20 -30.93 -16.01
CA LYS A 18 18.18 -31.93 -16.32
C LYS A 18 17.59 -31.67 -17.70
N THR A 19 17.25 -30.42 -18.01
CA THR A 19 16.78 -30.01 -19.33
C THR A 19 17.90 -30.13 -20.36
N LEU A 20 19.15 -29.78 -20.02
CA LEU A 20 20.29 -29.99 -20.92
C LEU A 20 20.45 -31.46 -21.34
N ALA A 21 20.34 -32.39 -20.38
CA ALA A 21 20.44 -33.83 -20.65
C ALA A 21 19.27 -34.33 -21.51
N SER A 22 18.05 -33.88 -21.21
CA SER A 22 16.85 -34.21 -21.97
C SER A 22 16.95 -33.76 -23.43
N GLU A 23 17.38 -32.52 -23.67
CA GLU A 23 17.54 -31.97 -25.02
C GLU A 23 18.69 -32.63 -25.79
N ALA A 24 19.72 -33.11 -25.09
CA ALA A 24 20.81 -33.87 -25.68
C ALA A 24 20.48 -35.35 -25.92
N ALA A 25 19.30 -35.83 -25.49
CA ALA A 25 18.93 -37.24 -25.48
C ALA A 25 19.96 -38.14 -24.76
N VAL A 26 20.57 -37.62 -23.69
CA VAL A 26 21.55 -38.35 -22.86
C VAL A 26 21.02 -38.51 -21.45
N ASP A 27 21.33 -39.63 -20.81
CA ASP A 27 21.00 -39.83 -19.40
C ASP A 27 21.67 -38.75 -18.51
N ARG A 28 20.88 -38.16 -17.61
CA ARG A 28 21.34 -37.07 -16.73
C ARG A 28 22.60 -37.45 -15.95
N THR A 29 22.76 -38.72 -15.56
CA THR A 29 23.91 -39.15 -14.77
C THR A 29 25.23 -39.06 -15.56
N ALA A 30 25.20 -39.04 -16.89
CA ALA A 30 26.39 -38.88 -17.74
C ALA A 30 27.14 -37.55 -17.54
N PHE A 31 26.48 -36.56 -16.91
CA PHE A 31 27.04 -35.25 -16.54
C PHE A 31 27.70 -35.24 -15.15
N TYR A 32 27.75 -36.36 -14.43
CA TYR A 32 28.25 -36.44 -13.05
C TYR A 32 29.40 -37.44 -12.89
N GLY A 33 30.19 -37.25 -11.84
CA GLY A 33 31.33 -38.11 -11.51
C GLY A 33 32.44 -38.05 -12.57
N THR A 34 33.01 -39.21 -12.91
CA THR A 34 34.08 -39.38 -13.90
C THR A 34 33.56 -39.69 -15.31
N ARG A 35 32.28 -39.43 -15.57
CA ARG A 35 31.62 -39.79 -16.83
C ARG A 35 31.94 -38.80 -17.96
N PRO A 36 31.75 -39.20 -19.24
CA PRO A 36 32.23 -38.45 -20.39
C PRO A 36 31.80 -36.99 -20.45
N TYR A 37 30.62 -36.64 -19.95
CA TYR A 37 30.08 -35.28 -20.03
C TYR A 37 30.17 -34.48 -18.72
N ALA A 38 30.93 -34.98 -17.74
CA ALA A 38 31.10 -34.28 -16.45
C ALA A 38 31.69 -32.87 -16.61
N HIS A 39 32.63 -32.70 -17.55
CA HIS A 39 33.23 -31.40 -17.85
C HIS A 39 32.21 -30.39 -18.41
N LEU A 40 31.25 -30.85 -19.25
CA LEU A 40 30.19 -30.00 -19.79
C LEU A 40 29.25 -29.48 -18.70
N ARG A 41 29.02 -30.26 -17.63
CA ARG A 41 28.27 -29.79 -16.47
C ARG A 41 28.97 -28.61 -15.80
N VAL A 42 30.27 -28.77 -15.53
CA VAL A 42 31.09 -27.73 -14.87
C VAL A 42 31.10 -26.47 -15.72
N GLU A 43 31.27 -26.61 -17.03
CA GLU A 43 31.24 -25.49 -17.94
C GLU A 43 29.87 -24.79 -17.96
N PHE A 44 28.77 -25.57 -18.01
CA PHE A 44 27.42 -25.03 -18.00
C PHE A 44 27.14 -24.24 -16.71
N GLU A 45 27.47 -24.82 -15.57
CA GLU A 45 27.30 -24.18 -14.26
C GLU A 45 28.16 -22.92 -14.15
N ARG A 46 29.41 -22.95 -14.63
CA ARG A 46 30.29 -21.77 -14.67
C ARG A 46 29.67 -20.66 -15.51
N ARG A 47 29.25 -20.94 -16.75
CA ARG A 47 28.64 -19.93 -17.63
C ARG A 47 27.33 -19.40 -17.06
N LEU A 48 26.50 -20.26 -16.47
CA LEU A 48 25.26 -19.87 -15.82
C LEU A 48 25.51 -18.95 -14.62
N ASN A 49 26.55 -19.22 -13.82
CA ASN A 49 26.93 -18.35 -12.71
C ASN A 49 27.43 -16.99 -13.18
N VAL A 50 28.25 -16.94 -14.25
CA VAL A 50 28.69 -15.67 -14.86
C VAL A 50 27.51 -14.82 -15.30
N LEU A 51 26.49 -15.42 -15.94
CA LEU A 51 25.28 -14.70 -16.34
C LEU A 51 24.51 -14.17 -15.13
N ARG A 52 24.37 -14.98 -14.06
CA ARG A 52 23.72 -14.55 -12.81
C ARG A 52 24.47 -13.44 -12.10
N GLU A 53 25.80 -13.49 -12.06
CA GLU A 53 26.65 -12.44 -11.52
C GLU A 53 26.53 -11.14 -12.32
N ALA A 54 26.31 -11.23 -13.63
CA ALA A 54 25.98 -10.10 -14.49
C ALA A 54 24.52 -9.60 -14.33
N GLY A 55 23.72 -10.24 -13.48
CA GLY A 55 22.31 -9.88 -13.24
C GLY A 55 21.33 -10.45 -14.27
N GLU A 56 21.80 -11.32 -15.18
CA GLU A 56 20.94 -11.99 -16.14
C GLU A 56 20.27 -13.22 -15.52
N ILE A 57 19.00 -13.43 -15.87
CA ILE A 57 18.24 -14.62 -15.49
C ILE A 57 17.83 -15.34 -16.78
N PRO A 58 18.64 -16.30 -17.25
CA PRO A 58 18.40 -16.97 -18.52
C PRO A 58 17.05 -17.70 -18.59
N ASP A 59 16.56 -18.25 -17.48
CA ASP A 59 15.23 -18.86 -17.45
C ASP A 59 14.15 -17.77 -17.46
N PRO A 60 13.33 -17.66 -18.53
CA PRO A 60 12.34 -16.59 -18.65
C PRO A 60 11.26 -16.68 -17.57
N ARG A 61 10.98 -17.88 -17.05
CA ARG A 61 10.00 -18.06 -15.97
C ARG A 61 10.54 -17.53 -14.65
N ASP A 62 11.81 -17.83 -14.34
CA ASP A 62 12.45 -17.28 -13.13
C ASP A 62 12.59 -15.75 -13.24
N ALA A 63 12.90 -15.23 -14.43
CA ALA A 63 12.94 -13.79 -14.70
C ALA A 63 11.56 -13.14 -14.50
N GLN A 64 10.49 -13.79 -14.96
CA GLN A 64 9.12 -13.33 -14.72
C GLN A 64 8.73 -13.39 -13.25
N ILE A 65 9.05 -14.48 -12.54
CA ILE A 65 8.80 -14.61 -11.10
C ILE A 65 9.53 -13.50 -10.32
N SER A 66 10.79 -13.22 -10.65
CA SER A 66 11.56 -12.13 -10.04
C SER A 66 10.86 -10.79 -10.23
N ARG A 67 10.48 -10.45 -11.47
CA ARG A 67 9.75 -9.20 -11.78
C ARG A 67 8.43 -9.11 -11.03
N LEU A 68 7.63 -10.17 -11.04
CA LEU A 68 6.34 -10.21 -10.35
C LEU A 68 6.48 -10.06 -8.83
N LYS A 69 7.54 -10.62 -8.23
CA LYS A 69 7.82 -10.41 -6.80
C LYS A 69 8.11 -8.94 -6.50
N VAL A 70 8.95 -8.29 -7.31
CA VAL A 70 9.26 -6.85 -7.15
C VAL A 70 8.00 -6.01 -7.29
N GLU A 71 7.18 -6.27 -8.31
CA GLU A 71 5.90 -5.57 -8.51
C GLU A 71 4.93 -5.81 -7.35
N ASN A 72 4.83 -7.04 -6.86
CA ASN A 72 3.96 -7.38 -5.73
C ASN A 72 4.36 -6.64 -4.45
N THR A 73 5.67 -6.58 -4.16
CA THR A 73 6.20 -5.79 -3.03
C THR A 73 5.82 -4.31 -3.17
N LYS A 74 6.07 -3.72 -4.35
CA LYS A 74 5.72 -2.31 -4.62
C LYS A 74 4.22 -2.02 -4.49
N LEU A 75 3.37 -2.95 -4.93
CA LEU A 75 1.92 -2.81 -4.81
C LEU A 75 1.47 -2.89 -3.35
N ARG A 76 2.05 -3.80 -2.57
CA ARG A 76 1.78 -3.92 -1.13
C ARG A 76 2.17 -2.67 -0.36
N GLU A 77 3.34 -2.11 -0.65
CA GLU A 77 3.80 -0.84 -0.05
C GLU A 77 2.84 0.31 -0.36
N ARG A 78 2.43 0.45 -1.63
CA ARG A 78 1.46 1.47 -2.04
C ARG A 78 0.10 1.28 -1.38
N LEU A 79 -0.36 0.04 -1.23
CA LEU A 79 -1.62 -0.28 -0.57
C LEU A 79 -1.56 0.12 0.91
N ALA A 80 -0.51 -0.29 1.63
CA ALA A 80 -0.33 0.07 3.03
C ALA A 80 -0.28 1.61 3.23
N GLN A 81 0.42 2.33 2.36
CA GLN A 81 0.44 3.79 2.39
C GLN A 81 -0.96 4.40 2.15
N SER A 82 -1.72 3.84 1.21
CA SER A 82 -3.08 4.29 0.93
C SER A 82 -4.02 4.03 2.11
N GLU A 83 -3.93 2.86 2.74
CA GLU A 83 -4.73 2.50 3.92
C GLU A 83 -4.42 3.45 5.08
N GLN A 84 -3.14 3.69 5.37
CA GLN A 84 -2.73 4.66 6.38
C GLN A 84 -3.30 6.07 6.09
N THR A 85 -3.23 6.53 4.84
CA THR A 85 -3.78 7.84 4.45
C THR A 85 -5.30 7.90 4.66
N VAL A 86 -6.01 6.82 4.33
CA VAL A 86 -7.46 6.73 4.54
C VAL A 86 -7.81 6.79 6.02
N ASP A 87 -7.06 6.09 6.87
CA ASP A 87 -7.26 6.10 8.32
C ASP A 87 -7.04 7.50 8.90
N GLU A 88 -5.94 8.16 8.53
CA GLU A 88 -5.64 9.54 8.96
C GLU A 88 -6.72 10.53 8.55
N LEU A 89 -7.19 10.46 7.29
CA LEU A 89 -8.25 11.33 6.79
C LEU A 89 -9.60 11.05 7.46
N THR A 90 -9.88 9.78 7.77
CA THR A 90 -11.12 9.37 8.45
C THR A 90 -11.14 9.87 9.88
N GLU A 91 -10.03 9.76 10.59
CA GLU A 91 -9.88 10.28 11.96
C GLU A 91 -9.99 11.82 11.96
N LEU A 92 -9.28 12.49 11.06
CA LEU A 92 -9.35 13.95 10.91
C LEU A 92 -10.79 14.40 10.65
N ARG A 93 -11.50 13.74 9.74
CA ARG A 93 -12.91 14.04 9.42
C ARG A 93 -13.79 13.87 10.66
N SER A 94 -13.61 12.79 11.41
CA SER A 94 -14.39 12.51 12.62
C SER A 94 -14.19 13.60 13.68
N GLN A 95 -12.94 13.99 13.93
CA GLN A 95 -12.62 15.07 14.87
C GLN A 95 -13.17 16.43 14.42
N ALA A 96 -13.05 16.75 13.12
CA ALA A 96 -13.55 18.01 12.58
C ALA A 96 -15.08 18.12 12.73
N LEU A 97 -15.81 17.03 12.42
CA LEU A 97 -17.26 16.99 12.59
C LEU A 97 -17.67 17.11 14.06
N ALA A 98 -17.00 16.41 14.98
CA ALA A 98 -17.27 16.53 16.41
C ALA A 98 -17.06 17.95 16.92
N ARG A 99 -15.97 18.62 16.50
CA ARG A 99 -15.70 20.01 16.87
C ARG A 99 -16.74 20.98 16.30
N LEU A 100 -17.13 20.82 15.05
CA LEU A 100 -18.17 21.64 14.42
C LEU A 100 -19.52 21.46 15.11
N ALA A 101 -19.90 20.23 15.47
CA ALA A 101 -21.11 19.95 16.22
C ALA A 101 -21.10 20.64 17.60
N ALA A 102 -20.01 20.46 18.37
CA ALA A 102 -19.87 21.10 19.68
C ALA A 102 -19.90 22.64 19.59
N GLN A 103 -19.24 23.23 18.59
CA GLN A 103 -19.29 24.67 18.36
C GLN A 103 -20.70 25.14 17.98
N HIS A 104 -21.43 24.36 17.17
CA HIS A 104 -22.79 24.68 16.80
C HIS A 104 -23.72 24.67 18.02
N GLU A 105 -23.65 23.63 18.85
CA GLU A 105 -24.41 23.52 20.10
C GLU A 105 -24.12 24.71 21.04
N GLU A 106 -22.85 25.09 21.17
CA GLU A 106 -22.46 26.24 21.99
C GLU A 106 -23.04 27.56 21.45
N ILE A 107 -22.99 27.78 20.12
CA ILE A 107 -23.60 28.96 19.50
C ILE A 107 -25.11 29.00 19.75
N VAL A 108 -25.80 27.87 19.63
CA VAL A 108 -27.24 27.77 19.91
C VAL A 108 -27.51 28.15 21.37
N ARG A 109 -26.80 27.54 22.33
CA ARG A 109 -26.91 27.84 23.76
C ARG A 109 -26.67 29.32 24.07
N LEU A 110 -25.63 29.91 23.51
CA LEU A 110 -25.30 31.33 23.72
C LEU A 110 -26.38 32.26 23.15
N ARG A 111 -26.95 31.93 21.99
CA ARG A 111 -28.05 32.69 21.38
C ARG A 111 -29.32 32.62 22.23
N GLU A 112 -29.68 31.44 22.73
CA GLU A 112 -30.81 31.26 23.64
C GLU A 112 -30.65 32.08 24.93
N ALA A 113 -29.46 32.02 25.55
CA ALA A 113 -29.14 32.79 26.74
C ALA A 113 -29.20 34.31 26.50
N ALA A 114 -28.72 34.79 25.35
CA ALA A 114 -28.80 36.20 24.97
C ALA A 114 -30.24 36.68 24.77
N ASN A 115 -31.08 35.89 24.09
CA ASN A 115 -32.51 36.19 23.91
C ASN A 115 -33.28 36.20 25.23
N GLY A 116 -32.94 35.33 26.18
CA GLY A 116 -33.52 35.32 27.52
C GLY A 116 -33.21 36.58 28.34
N LYS A 117 -31.99 37.13 28.19
CA LYS A 117 -31.54 38.36 28.86
C LYS A 117 -32.07 39.65 28.20
N ALA A 118 -32.44 39.61 26.92
CA ALA A 118 -32.97 40.76 26.20
C ALA A 118 -34.41 41.18 26.63
N LYS A 119 -35.06 40.44 27.54
CA LYS A 119 -36.29 40.88 28.23
C LYS A 119 -35.97 41.98 29.25
N VAL A 120 -35.57 43.15 28.76
CA VAL A 120 -35.55 44.38 29.56
C VAL A 120 -37.00 44.76 29.84
N SER A 121 -37.48 44.46 31.04
CA SER A 121 -38.78 44.96 31.49
C SER A 121 -38.70 46.46 31.70
N ARG A 122 -39.59 47.22 31.04
CA ARG A 122 -39.74 48.66 31.30
C ARG A 122 -40.26 48.82 32.72
N LEU A 123 -39.44 49.38 33.61
CA LEU A 123 -39.89 49.74 34.96
C LEU A 123 -41.11 50.67 34.84
N PRO A 124 -42.20 50.40 35.58
CA PRO A 124 -43.40 51.24 35.53
C PRO A 124 -43.02 52.66 35.93
N ALA A 125 -43.48 53.64 35.15
CA ALA A 125 -43.28 55.05 35.47
C ALA A 125 -43.88 55.35 36.85
N PRO A 126 -43.18 56.14 37.70
CA PRO A 126 -43.68 56.48 39.03
C PRO A 126 -45.05 57.15 38.88
N ARG A 127 -46.08 56.55 39.50
CA ARG A 127 -47.41 57.15 39.54
C ARG A 127 -47.28 58.42 40.39
N THR A 128 -47.31 59.58 39.75
CA THR A 128 -47.54 60.84 40.44
C THR A 128 -48.91 60.75 41.12
N ALA A 129 -48.90 60.49 42.42
CA ALA A 129 -50.06 60.66 43.27
C ALA A 129 -50.38 62.16 43.29
N VAL A 130 -51.38 62.56 42.50
CA VAL A 130 -52.00 63.87 42.66
C VAL A 130 -52.76 63.80 43.98
N ILE A 131 -52.12 64.30 45.03
CA ILE A 131 -52.77 64.63 46.30
C ILE A 131 -53.70 65.79 45.97
N GLY A 132 -55.01 65.56 46.06
CA GLY A 132 -56.03 66.46 45.54
C GLY A 132 -56.12 67.81 46.25
N SER A 133 -57.01 68.66 45.74
CA SER A 133 -57.61 69.74 46.52
C SER A 133 -59.12 69.74 46.29
N CYS A 134 -59.85 69.69 47.40
CA CYS A 134 -61.29 69.90 47.48
C CYS A 134 -61.66 71.33 47.05
N SER A 135 -62.78 71.47 46.32
CA SER A 135 -63.86 72.45 46.50
C SER A 135 -64.76 72.47 45.27
#